data_AF-A0A7T8KF20-F1
#
_entry.id   AF-A0A7T8KF20-F1
#
_cell.length_a   1.000
_cell.length_b   1.000
_cell.length_c   1.000
_cell.angle_alpha   90.00
_cell.angle_beta   90.00
_cell.angle_gamma   90.00
#
_symmetry.space_group_name_H-M   'P 1'
#
loop_
_entity.id
_entity.type
_entity.pdbx_description
1 polymer ?
#
loop_
_entity_poly.entity_id
_entity_poly.type
_entity_poly.pdbx_seq_one_letter_code
_entity_poly.pdbx_strand_id
1 'polypeptide(L)'
;MASERDTRVKVCALLDAGKTPTEISRLLGVARMSVYRISKKNIIERKRGSGSKAKVDLQVIKMALEAEPLKSMRAHAKDMGISHTTI
;
A
#
# COMPACT_ATOMS: atom_id res chain seq x y z
N MET A 1 14.41 14.62 -12.48
CA MET A 1 13.49 15.05 -11.41
C MET A 1 13.78 14.23 -10.17
N ALA A 2 13.99 14.83 -9.00
CA ALA A 2 14.22 14.08 -7.76
C ALA A 2 12.96 13.28 -7.39
N SER A 3 13.12 12.03 -6.93
CA SER A 3 11.97 11.20 -6.58
C SER A 3 11.26 11.75 -5.34
N GLU A 4 9.95 11.50 -5.18
CA GLU A 4 9.20 11.94 -3.98
C GLU A 4 9.85 11.42 -2.66
N ARG A 5 10.54 10.26 -2.72
CA ARG A 5 11.32 9.70 -1.61
C ARG A 5 12.49 10.58 -1.22
N ASP A 6 13.29 11.01 -2.20
CA ASP A 6 14.47 11.84 -1.95
C ASP A 6 14.10 13.15 -1.28
N THR A 7 12.97 13.74 -1.66
CA THR A 7 12.47 14.97 -1.06
C THR A 7 12.07 14.78 0.39
N ARG A 8 11.42 13.67 0.76
CA ARG A 8 11.05 13.39 2.17
C ARG A 8 12.27 13.15 3.05
N VAL A 9 13.23 12.37 2.56
CA VAL A 9 14.49 12.12 3.29
C VAL A 9 15.22 13.45 3.55
N LYS A 10 15.29 14.33 2.55
CA LYS A 10 15.87 15.68 2.71
C LYS A 10 15.08 16.54 3.69
N VAL A 11 13.75 16.50 3.67
CA VAL A 11 12.91 17.21 4.65
C VAL A 11 13.20 16.71 6.07
N CYS A 12 13.27 15.40 6.29
CA CYS A 12 13.58 14.82 7.61
C CYS A 12 14.97 15.23 8.08
N ALA A 13 16.01 15.08 7.23
CA ALA A 13 17.37 15.48 7.59
C ALA A 13 17.48 16.97 7.98
N LEU A 14 16.73 17.85 7.33
CA LEU A 14 16.70 19.28 7.68
C LEU A 14 15.92 19.56 8.97
N LEU A 15 14.85 18.81 9.24
CA LEU A 15 14.13 18.88 10.52
C LEU A 15 15.02 18.42 11.68
N ASP A 16 15.77 17.33 11.49
CA ASP A 16 16.72 16.80 12.48
C ASP A 16 17.87 17.78 12.72
N ALA A 17 18.28 18.53 11.69
CA ALA A 17 19.23 19.64 11.80
C ALA A 17 18.64 20.91 12.43
N GLY A 18 17.40 20.88 12.92
CA GLY A 18 16.75 21.99 13.63
C GLY A 18 16.23 23.12 12.74
N LYS A 19 16.15 22.93 11.42
CA LYS A 19 15.60 23.95 10.51
C LYS A 19 14.09 24.08 10.69
N THR A 20 13.59 25.30 10.55
CA THR A 20 12.15 25.55 10.64
C THR A 20 11.43 25.08 9.38
N PRO A 21 10.14 24.68 9.49
CA PRO A 21 9.36 24.26 8.32
C PRO A 21 9.28 25.31 7.19
N THR A 22 9.36 26.60 7.55
CA THR A 22 9.37 27.71 6.59
C THR A 22 10.68 27.78 5.79
N GLU A 23 11.82 27.58 6.45
CA GLU A 23 13.13 27.53 5.79
C GLU A 23 13.23 26.33 4.85
N ILE A 24 12.80 25.15 5.31
CA ILE A 24 12.80 23.91 4.53
C ILE A 24 11.96 24.07 3.26
N SER A 25 10.80 24.71 3.38
CA SER A 25 9.92 25.00 2.24
C SER A 25 10.60 25.86 1.17
N ARG A 26 11.35 26.90 1.58
CA ARG A 26 12.10 27.77 0.68
C ARG A 26 13.29 27.04 0.04
N LEU A 27 14.02 26.25 0.82
CA LEU A 27 15.21 25.53 0.36
C LEU A 27 14.90 24.43 -0.66
N LEU A 28 13.81 23.68 -0.44
CA LEU A 28 13.44 22.54 -1.28
C LEU A 28 12.37 22.86 -2.32
N GLY A 29 11.80 24.08 -2.32
CA GLY A 29 10.68 24.45 -3.19
C GLY A 29 9.40 23.65 -2.91
N VAL A 30 9.25 23.11 -1.69
CA VAL A 30 8.13 22.26 -1.28
C VAL A 30 7.12 23.09 -0.52
N ALA A 31 5.82 22.86 -0.74
CA ALA A 31 4.77 23.55 0.02
C ALA A 31 4.92 23.30 1.54
N ARG A 32 4.80 24.36 2.36
CA ARG A 32 4.88 24.25 3.85
C ARG A 32 3.97 23.18 4.43
N MET A 33 2.76 23.00 3.87
CA MET A 33 1.82 21.96 4.29
C MET A 33 2.38 20.55 4.12
N SER A 34 3.17 20.31 3.08
CA SER A 34 3.83 19.02 2.85
C SER A 34 4.92 18.78 3.89
N VAL A 35 5.69 19.81 4.26
CA VAL A 35 6.71 19.74 5.32
C VAL A 35 6.06 19.36 6.66
N TYR A 36 4.98 20.03 7.05
CA TYR A 36 4.22 19.68 8.27
C TYR A 36 3.67 18.24 8.22
N ARG A 37 3.16 17.82 7.07
CA ARG A 37 2.62 16.47 6.89
C ARG A 37 3.70 15.39 7.01
N ILE A 38 4.91 15.67 6.53
CA ILE A 38 6.08 14.78 6.65
C ILE A 38 6.57 14.75 8.09
N SER A 39 6.71 15.91 8.75
CA SER A 39 7.10 16.01 10.16
C SER A 39 6.20 15.18 11.09
N LYS A 40 4.88 15.15 10.83
CA LYS A 40 3.92 14.36 11.62
C LYS A 40 3.88 12.87 11.27
N LYS A 41 4.39 12.46 10.11
CA LYS A 41 4.31 11.09 9.61
C LYS A 41 5.74 10.58 9.41
N ASN A 42 6.27 9.89 10.41
CA ASN A 42 7.55 9.17 10.36
C ASN A 42 7.62 8.26 9.12
N ILE A 43 8.00 8.79 7.95
CA ILE A 43 8.35 8.14 6.66
C ILE A 43 7.41 7.00 6.18
N ILE A 44 6.23 6.79 6.75
CA ILE A 44 5.33 5.72 6.32
C ILE A 44 4.74 6.11 4.96
N GLU A 45 5.32 5.55 3.91
CA GLU A 45 4.79 5.63 2.56
C GLU A 45 3.48 4.87 2.48
N ARG A 46 2.40 5.58 2.16
CA ARG A 46 1.16 4.92 1.79
C ARG A 46 1.31 4.37 0.38
N LYS A 47 1.02 3.08 0.22
CA LYS A 47 0.82 2.47 -1.11
C LYS A 47 -0.42 3.12 -1.73
N ARG A 48 -0.25 3.84 -2.84
CA ARG A 48 -1.39 4.41 -3.58
C ARG A 48 -2.23 3.26 -4.15
N GLY A 49 -3.56 3.36 -4.05
CA GLY A 49 -4.48 2.42 -4.70
C GLY A 49 -4.64 1.04 -4.07
N SER A 50 -4.16 0.79 -2.84
CA SER A 50 -4.43 -0.48 -2.17
C SER A 50 -5.83 -0.48 -1.56
N GLY A 51 -6.83 -0.92 -2.33
CA GLY A 51 -8.11 -1.35 -1.78
C GLY A 51 -7.96 -2.63 -0.95
N SER A 52 -8.83 -2.82 0.03
CA SER A 52 -8.97 -4.10 0.71
C SER A 52 -9.40 -5.16 -0.31
N LYS A 53 -8.53 -6.13 -0.61
CA LYS A 53 -8.94 -7.31 -1.40
C LYS A 53 -9.72 -8.26 -0.51
N ALA A 54 -10.79 -8.85 -1.02
CA ALA A 54 -11.46 -9.96 -0.35
C ALA A 54 -10.42 -11.06 -0.10
N LYS A 55 -10.23 -11.43 1.16
CA LYS A 55 -9.30 -12.48 1.56
C LYS A 55 -10.00 -13.81 1.36
N VAL A 56 -9.81 -14.42 0.20
CA VAL A 56 -10.15 -15.82 0.01
C VAL A 56 -8.95 -16.66 0.42
N ASP A 57 -9.18 -17.68 1.23
CA ASP A 57 -8.11 -18.58 1.66
C ASP A 57 -7.73 -19.53 0.53
N LEU A 58 -6.54 -19.31 -0.03
CA LEU A 58 -6.02 -20.09 -1.16
C LEU A 58 -5.75 -21.55 -0.77
N GLN A 59 -5.47 -21.84 0.51
CA GLN A 59 -5.23 -23.22 0.94
C GLN A 59 -6.52 -24.03 0.89
N VAL A 60 -7.62 -23.44 1.34
CA VAL A 60 -8.95 -24.07 1.28
C VAL A 60 -9.36 -24.35 -0.16
N ILE A 61 -9.12 -23.41 -1.09
CA ILE A 61 -9.41 -23.62 -2.51
C ILE A 61 -8.61 -24.81 -3.07
N LYS A 62 -7.29 -24.85 -2.80
CA LYS A 62 -6.41 -25.92 -3.29
C LYS A 62 -6.83 -27.29 -2.77
N MET A 63 -7.11 -27.41 -1.47
CA MET A 63 -7.53 -28.68 -0.86
C MET A 63 -8.82 -29.22 -1.49
N ALA A 64 -9.79 -28.35 -1.80
CA ALA A 64 -11.03 -28.78 -2.42
C ALA A 64 -10.86 -29.20 -3.89
N LEU A 65 -10.00 -28.51 -4.65
CA LEU A 65 -9.68 -28.90 -6.03
C LEU A 65 -8.97 -30.26 -6.07
N GLU A 66 -8.08 -30.53 -5.11
CA GLU A 66 -7.38 -31.80 -4.97
C GLU A 66 -8.30 -32.94 -4.50
N ALA A 67 -9.27 -32.65 -3.61
CA ALA A 67 -10.22 -33.64 -3.12
C ALA A 67 -11.15 -34.17 -4.23
N GLU A 68 -11.56 -33.32 -5.18
CA GLU A 68 -12.48 -33.70 -6.25
C GLU A 68 -12.05 -33.10 -7.61
N PRO A 69 -11.06 -33.71 -8.28
CA PRO A 69 -10.46 -33.15 -9.50
C PRO A 69 -11.40 -33.19 -10.72
N LEU A 70 -12.44 -34.03 -10.69
CA LEU A 70 -13.40 -34.17 -11.79
C LEU A 70 -14.55 -33.15 -11.73
N LYS A 71 -14.71 -32.42 -10.61
CA LYS A 71 -15.75 -31.39 -10.49
C LYS A 71 -15.36 -30.15 -11.28
N SER A 72 -16.34 -29.55 -11.96
CA SER A 72 -16.14 -28.29 -12.67
C SER A 72 -15.81 -27.14 -11.70
N MET A 73 -15.08 -26.13 -12.18
CA MET A 73 -14.76 -24.93 -11.38
C MET A 73 -16.01 -24.21 -10.84
N ARG A 74 -17.11 -24.23 -11.61
CA ARG A 74 -18.39 -23.65 -11.16
C ARG A 74 -19.00 -24.40 -9.97
N ALA A 75 -18.84 -25.72 -9.91
CA ALA A 75 -19.33 -26.52 -8.80
C ALA A 75 -18.53 -26.21 -7.53
N HIS A 76 -17.20 -26.20 -7.62
CA HIS A 76 -16.31 -25.80 -6.51
C HIS A 76 -16.62 -24.39 -5.99
N ALA A 77 -16.87 -23.44 -6.89
CA ALA A 77 -17.18 -22.06 -6.53
C ALA A 77 -18.53 -21.92 -5.80
N LYS A 78 -19.52 -22.72 -6.23
CA LYS A 78 -20.82 -22.79 -5.56
C LYS A 78 -20.68 -23.34 -4.14
N ASP A 79 -19.90 -24.41 -3.96
CA ASP A 79 -19.68 -25.05 -2.66
C ASP A 79 -18.95 -24.10 -1.68
N MET A 80 -18.05 -23.25 -2.19
CA MET A 80 -17.30 -22.27 -1.39
C MET A 80 -17.97 -20.89 -1.27
N GLY A 81 -19.10 -20.66 -1.96
CA GLY A 81 -19.78 -19.36 -1.96
C GLY A 81 -18.97 -18.22 -2.61
N ILE A 82 -18.07 -18.53 -3.54
CA ILE A 82 -17.22 -17.56 -4.26
C ILE A 82 -17.55 -17.53 -5.76
N SER A 83 -17.09 -16.49 -6.47
CA SER A 83 -17.22 -16.46 -7.92
C SER A 83 -16.33 -17.52 -8.56
N HIS A 84 -16.83 -18.19 -9.59
CA HIS A 84 -16.05 -19.13 -10.41
C HIS A 84 -14.83 -18.50 -11.09
N THR A 85 -14.79 -17.17 -11.20
CA THR A 85 -13.61 -16.42 -11.69
C THR A 85 -12.53 -16.24 -10.62
N THR A 86 -12.82 -16.63 -9.37
CA THR A 86 -11.91 -16.51 -8.22
C THR A 86 -11.18 -17.82 -7.92
N ILE A 87 -11.72 -18.95 -8.39
CA ILE A 87 -11.07 -20.27 -8.42
C ILE A 87 -10.22 -20.34 -9.69
#